data_AF-N9N2S6-F1
#
_entry.id   AF-N9N2S6-F1
#
_cell.length_a   1.000
_cell.length_b   1.000
_cell.length_c   1.000
_cell.angle_alpha   90.00
_cell.angle_beta   90.00
_cell.angle_gamma   90.00
#
_symmetry.space_group_name_H-M   'P 1'
#
loop_
_entity.id
_entity.type
_entity.pdbx_description
1 polymer ?
#
loop_
_entity_poly.entity_id
_entity_poly.type
_entity_poly.pdbx_seq_one_letter_code
_entity_poly.pdbx_strand_id
1 'polypeptide(L)'
;MQQQRQQAMSYEKNAYTQDLANNKTRTETRQSQFQRVIVEFAECKQRIMALQRFARYSDHRSQLVENNSQFYAARVCTDDGSVYVSCNATTNTLLTQKSPTCPFKR
;
A
#
# COMPACT_ATOMS: atom_id res chain seq x y z
N MET A 1 -30.75 21.00 -36.50
CA MET A 1 -31.12 20.35 -35.23
C MET A 1 -30.18 19.18 -34.95
N GLN A 2 -29.48 19.27 -33.82
CA GLN A 2 -29.10 18.18 -32.92
C GLN A 2 -28.53 16.87 -33.51
N GLN A 3 -27.28 16.83 -33.97
CA GLN A 3 -26.56 15.54 -34.05
C GLN A 3 -25.01 15.60 -34.02
N GLN A 4 -24.42 16.70 -33.57
CA GLN A 4 -22.94 16.82 -33.43
C GLN A 4 -22.44 17.11 -32.00
N ARG A 5 -23.34 17.14 -31.01
CA ARG A 5 -22.95 17.38 -29.60
C ARG A 5 -22.77 16.13 -28.74
N GLN A 6 -23.12 14.95 -29.26
CA GLN A 6 -23.08 13.71 -28.46
C GLN A 6 -21.81 12.88 -28.63
N GLN A 7 -20.96 13.18 -29.62
CA GLN A 7 -19.70 12.44 -29.80
C GLN A 7 -18.55 13.00 -28.97
N ALA A 8 -18.50 14.31 -28.70
CA ALA A 8 -17.42 14.89 -27.89
C ALA A 8 -17.43 14.38 -26.42
N MET A 9 -18.62 14.14 -25.84
CA MET A 9 -18.72 13.64 -24.47
C MET A 9 -18.37 12.14 -24.30
N SER A 10 -18.33 11.34 -25.38
CA SER A 10 -17.87 9.96 -25.30
C SER A 10 -16.35 9.81 -25.35
N TYR A 11 -15.63 10.80 -25.90
CA TYR A 11 -14.16 10.77 -25.91
C TYR A 11 -13.57 11.31 -24.60
N GLU A 12 -14.22 12.27 -23.94
CA GLU A 12 -13.77 12.76 -22.63
C GLU A 12 -14.04 11.76 -21.49
N LYS A 13 -15.08 10.91 -21.60
CA LYS A 13 -15.38 9.92 -20.55
C LYS A 13 -14.48 8.69 -20.58
N ASN A 14 -13.77 8.45 -21.70
CA ASN A 14 -12.81 7.36 -21.84
C ASN A 14 -11.34 7.81 -21.69
N ALA A 15 -11.03 9.10 -21.72
CA ALA A 15 -9.69 9.59 -21.40
C ALA A 15 -9.44 9.57 -19.87
N TYR A 16 -10.45 9.90 -19.06
CA TYR A 16 -10.31 9.93 -17.59
C TYR A 16 -10.32 8.56 -16.92
N THR A 17 -10.74 7.49 -17.61
CA THR A 17 -10.69 6.11 -17.11
C THR A 17 -9.53 5.30 -17.68
N GLN A 18 -8.92 5.74 -18.79
CA GLN A 18 -7.81 5.01 -19.41
C GLN A 18 -6.43 5.57 -19.01
N ASP A 19 -6.30 6.87 -18.75
CA ASP A 19 -5.05 7.43 -18.16
C ASP A 19 -4.92 7.16 -16.66
N LEU A 20 -6.02 6.95 -15.94
CA LEU A 20 -5.97 6.55 -14.53
C LEU A 20 -5.66 5.05 -14.36
N ALA A 21 -5.88 4.24 -15.40
CA ALA A 21 -5.56 2.82 -15.42
C ALA A 21 -4.09 2.54 -15.79
N ASN A 22 -3.38 3.50 -16.39
CA ASN A 22 -2.03 3.28 -16.92
C ASN A 22 -0.91 4.01 -16.17
N ASN A 23 -1.21 4.78 -15.12
CA ASN A 23 -0.21 5.60 -14.42
C ASN A 23 -0.10 5.41 -12.90
N LYS A 24 -0.59 4.28 -12.34
CA LYS A 24 -0.30 3.92 -10.95
C LYS A 24 0.14 2.48 -10.86
N THR A 25 1.34 2.32 -10.30
CA THR A 25 2.04 1.05 -10.08
C THR A 25 2.56 0.44 -11.38
N ARG A 26 3.65 1.05 -11.89
CA ARG A 26 4.75 0.27 -12.44
C ARG A 26 5.25 -0.64 -11.33
N THR A 27 4.49 -1.70 -11.09
CA THR A 27 4.90 -2.83 -10.26
C THR A 27 6.02 -3.42 -11.10
N GLU A 28 7.26 -3.07 -10.79
CA GLU A 28 8.40 -3.82 -11.28
C GLU A 28 8.19 -5.24 -10.79
N THR A 29 7.60 -6.08 -11.64
CA THR A 29 7.38 -7.50 -11.43
C THR A 29 8.71 -8.24 -11.58
N ARG A 30 9.72 -7.82 -10.81
CA ARG A 30 10.54 -8.79 -10.10
C ARG A 30 9.72 -9.17 -8.88
N GLN A 31 9.79 -10.40 -8.41
CA GLN A 31 9.40 -10.74 -7.04
C GLN A 31 10.36 -10.03 -6.06
N SER A 32 10.39 -8.71 -6.09
CA SER A 32 11.21 -7.89 -5.22
C SER A 32 10.64 -8.08 -3.84
N GLN A 33 11.50 -8.52 -2.92
CA GLN A 33 11.18 -8.58 -1.50
C GLN A 33 10.73 -7.22 -0.94
N PHE A 34 10.87 -6.13 -1.72
CA PHE A 34 10.53 -4.77 -1.40
C PHE A 34 9.55 -4.18 -2.41
N GLN A 35 8.47 -3.58 -1.91
CA GLN A 35 7.53 -2.77 -2.68
C GLN A 35 7.46 -1.37 -2.07
N ARG A 36 7.46 -0.34 -2.91
CA ARG A 36 7.39 1.06 -2.48
C ARG A 36 6.25 1.77 -3.19
N VAL A 37 5.42 2.48 -2.43
CA VAL A 37 4.27 3.24 -2.96
C VAL A 37 4.24 4.62 -2.30
N ILE A 38 3.84 5.64 -3.05
CA ILE A 38 3.62 6.99 -2.52
C ILE A 38 2.20 7.05 -1.93
N VAL A 39 2.10 7.41 -0.65
CA VAL A 39 0.85 7.55 0.10
C VAL A 39 1.07 8.54 1.24
N GLU A 40 0.08 9.38 1.52
CA GLU A 40 0.16 10.35 2.60
C GLU A 40 0.38 9.66 3.95
N PHE A 41 1.20 10.27 4.82
CA PHE A 41 1.59 9.66 6.08
C PHE A 41 0.41 9.24 6.96
N ALA A 42 -0.62 10.08 7.08
CA ALA A 42 -1.79 9.81 7.90
C ALA A 42 -2.55 8.57 7.38
N GLU A 43 -2.79 8.51 6.08
CA GLU A 43 -3.42 7.36 5.43
C GLU A 43 -2.55 6.10 5.56
N CYS A 44 -1.25 6.23 5.33
CA CYS A 44 -0.28 5.15 5.46
C CYS A 44 -0.29 4.56 6.88
N LYS A 45 -0.24 5.42 7.90
CA LYS A 45 -0.30 5.02 9.31
C LYS A 45 -1.62 4.30 9.62
N GLN A 46 -2.76 4.80 9.13
CA GLN A 46 -4.05 4.14 9.29
C GLN A 46 -4.08 2.76 8.65
N ARG A 47 -3.53 2.59 7.44
CA ARG A 47 -3.44 1.29 6.75
C ARG A 47 -2.61 0.28 7.56
N ILE A 48 -1.46 0.69 8.09
CA ILE A 48 -0.63 -0.20 8.93
C ILE A 48 -1.34 -0.54 10.24
N MET A 49 -1.97 0.44 10.90
CA MET A 49 -2.75 0.19 12.12
C MET A 49 -3.90 -0.79 11.88
N ALA A 50 -4.60 -0.67 10.75
CA ALA A 50 -5.64 -1.61 10.37
C ALA A 50 -5.06 -3.02 10.15
N LEU A 51 -3.94 -3.13 9.43
CA LEU A 51 -3.25 -4.41 9.22
C LEU A 51 -2.87 -5.09 10.54
N GLN A 52 -2.36 -4.34 11.52
CA GLN A 52 -2.06 -4.90 12.84
C GLN A 52 -3.32 -5.37 13.58
N ARG A 53 -4.44 -4.66 13.46
CA ARG A 53 -5.73 -5.10 14.03
C ARG A 53 -6.20 -6.39 13.36
N PHE A 54 -6.16 -6.47 12.03
CA PHE A 54 -6.51 -7.68 11.30
C PHE A 54 -5.63 -8.87 11.69
N ALA A 55 -4.32 -8.65 11.83
CA ALA A 55 -3.41 -9.68 12.31
C ALA A 55 -3.86 -10.25 13.66
N ARG A 56 -4.22 -9.38 14.62
CA ARG A 56 -4.72 -9.82 15.93
C ARG A 56 -6.03 -10.61 15.83
N TYR A 57 -6.93 -10.24 14.93
CA TYR A 57 -8.19 -10.98 14.72
C TYR A 57 -7.99 -12.36 14.07
N SER A 58 -6.89 -12.56 13.35
CA SER A 58 -6.53 -13.83 12.72
C SER A 58 -5.49 -14.61 13.52
N ASP A 59 -5.31 -14.30 14.82
CA ASP A 59 -4.30 -14.90 15.70
C ASP A 59 -2.85 -14.81 15.16
N HIS A 60 -2.61 -13.90 14.23
CA HIS A 60 -1.30 -13.58 13.71
C HIS A 60 -0.57 -12.61 14.64
N ARG A 61 0.71 -12.89 14.88
CA ARG A 61 1.55 -12.02 15.70
C ARG A 61 1.91 -10.75 14.94
N SER A 62 1.80 -9.61 15.61
CA SER A 62 2.21 -8.31 15.10
C SER A 62 3.07 -7.58 16.12
N GLN A 63 4.16 -6.95 15.69
CA GLN A 63 5.00 -6.09 16.50
C GLN A 63 5.01 -4.67 15.93
N LEU A 64 4.83 -3.68 16.80
CA LEU A 64 5.13 -2.30 16.47
C LEU A 64 6.65 -2.10 16.50
N VAL A 65 7.23 -1.62 15.41
CA VAL A 65 8.67 -1.40 15.27
C VAL A 65 9.02 0.06 15.53
N GLU A 66 8.24 0.98 14.99
CA GLU A 66 8.47 2.42 15.08
C GLU A 66 7.12 3.15 15.18
N ASN A 67 7.03 4.17 16.04
CA ASN A 67 5.85 5.06 16.12
C ASN A 67 6.24 6.44 16.64
N ASN A 68 6.47 7.36 15.72
CA ASN A 68 6.71 8.76 16.01
C ASN A 68 5.98 9.65 14.98
N SER A 69 6.22 10.95 15.01
CA SER A 69 5.54 11.92 14.13
C SER A 69 5.96 11.81 12.66
N GLN A 70 7.12 11.22 12.37
CA GLN A 70 7.70 11.12 11.03
C GLN A 70 7.71 9.69 10.49
N PHE A 71 7.73 8.69 11.36
CA PHE A 71 7.85 7.29 11.02
C PHE A 71 6.82 6.44 11.74
N TYR A 72 6.25 5.49 11.01
CA TYR A 72 5.41 4.47 11.59
C TYR A 72 5.72 3.14 10.92
N ALA A 73 6.11 2.13 11.68
CA ALA A 73 6.48 0.83 11.14
C ALA A 73 5.99 -0.31 12.00
N ALA A 74 5.59 -1.39 11.35
CA ALA A 74 5.17 -2.62 12.00
C ALA A 74 5.70 -3.83 11.25
N ARG A 75 5.79 -4.95 11.96
CA ARG A 75 6.01 -6.26 11.36
C ARG A 75 4.87 -7.18 11.74
N VAL A 76 4.31 -7.86 10.76
CA VAL A 76 3.22 -8.84 10.93
C VAL A 76 3.72 -10.18 10.45
N CYS A 77 3.51 -11.23 11.23
CA CYS A 77 3.76 -12.57 10.78
C CYS A 77 2.53 -13.14 10.09
N THR A 78 2.78 -13.91 9.05
CA THR A 78 1.79 -14.63 8.26
C THR A 78 2.25 -16.08 8.16
N ASP A 79 1.40 -16.96 7.64
CA ASP A 79 1.77 -18.37 7.43
C ASP A 79 3.02 -18.51 6.54
N ASP A 80 3.18 -17.62 5.57
CA ASP A 80 4.33 -17.60 4.64
C ASP A 80 5.59 -16.87 5.17
N GLY A 81 5.61 -16.44 6.44
CA GLY A 81 6.75 -15.75 7.04
C GLY A 81 6.39 -14.44 7.75
N SER A 82 6.99 -13.33 7.33
CA SER A 82 6.63 -12.00 7.86
C SER A 82 6.64 -10.90 6.80
N VAL A 83 5.81 -9.90 7.06
CA VAL A 83 5.72 -8.67 6.28
C VAL A 83 6.08 -7.51 7.20
N TYR A 84 7.14 -6.79 6.87
CA TYR A 84 7.47 -5.50 7.43
C TYR A 84 6.82 -4.41 6.58
N VAL A 85 6.19 -3.44 7.23
CA VAL A 85 5.58 -2.28 6.58
C VAL A 85 6.02 -1.02 7.30
N SER A 86 6.38 0.02 6.56
CA SER A 86 6.76 1.30 7.14
C SER A 86 6.32 2.50 6.32
N CYS A 87 5.98 3.57 7.02
CA CYS A 87 5.58 4.86 6.50
C CYS A 87 6.64 5.91 6.88
N ASN A 88 6.98 6.78 5.95
CA ASN A 88 7.84 7.94 6.18
C ASN A 88 7.09 9.22 5.76
N ALA A 89 6.93 10.17 6.68
CA ALA A 89 6.22 11.43 6.48
C ALA A 89 6.97 12.42 5.58
N THR A 90 8.30 12.39 5.59
CA THR A 90 9.14 13.25 4.74
C THR A 90 9.00 12.88 3.27
N THR A 91 8.95 11.58 2.98
CA THR A 91 8.89 11.09 1.59
C THR A 91 7.51 10.65 1.15
N ASN A 92 6.51 10.67 2.04
CA ASN A 92 5.17 10.13 1.83
C ASN A 92 5.22 8.73 1.18
N THR A 93 6.05 7.84 1.73
CA THR A 93 6.23 6.50 1.15
C THR A 93 5.88 5.41 2.13
N LEU A 94 5.07 4.47 1.65
CA LEU A 94 4.88 3.15 2.21
C LEU A 94 5.92 2.20 1.61
N LEU A 95 6.75 1.62 2.45
CA LEU A 95 7.62 0.50 2.11
C LEU A 95 6.98 -0.78 2.67
N THR A 96 6.92 -1.82 1.85
CA THR A 96 6.53 -3.16 2.27
C THR A 96 7.69 -4.09 1.96
N GLN A 97 8.12 -4.88 2.93
CA GLN A 97 9.15 -5.89 2.78
C GLN A 97 8.65 -7.25 3.24
N LYS A 98 8.79 -8.29 2.40
CA LYS A 98 8.48 -9.67 2.78
C LYS A 98 9.74 -10.42 3.18
N SER A 99 9.62 -11.28 4.19
CA SER A 99 10.65 -12.19 4.68
C SER A 99 10.03 -13.59 4.81
N PRO A 100 10.74 -14.67 4.42
CA PRO A 100 10.23 -16.04 4.55
C PRO A 100 10.17 -16.52 6.01
N THR A 101 10.71 -15.75 6.96
CA THR A 101 10.73 -16.09 8.38
C THR A 101 9.99 -15.06 9.22
N CYS A 102 9.34 -15.55 10.29
CA CYS A 102 8.77 -14.74 11.35
C CYS A 102 9.76 -14.63 12.52
N PRO A 103 10.34 -13.45 12.81
CA PRO A 103 11.40 -13.31 13.81
C PRO A 103 10.91 -13.35 15.27
N PHE A 104 9.60 -13.38 15.50
CA PHE A 104 9.06 -13.48 16.85
C PHE A 104 9.27 -14.91 17.34
N LYS A 105 10.19 -15.14 18.29
CA LYS A 105 10.29 -16.45 18.96
C LYS A 105 8.96 -16.74 19.68
N ARG A 106 8.51 -18.00 19.62
CA ARG A 106 7.36 -18.46 20.43
C ARG A 106 7.70 -18.37 21.90
#